data_AF-A0A942R734-F1
#
_entry.id   AF-A0A942R734-F1
#
_cell.length_a   1.000
_cell.length_b   1.000
_cell.length_c   1.000
_cell.angle_alpha   90.00
_cell.angle_beta   90.00
_cell.angle_gamma   90.00
#
_symmetry.space_group_name_H-M   'P 1'
#
loop_
_entity.id
_entity.type
_entity.pdbx_description
1 polymer ?
#
loop_
_entity_poly.entity_id
_entity_poly.type
_entity_poly.pdbx_seq_one_letter_code
_entity_poly.pdbx_strand_id
1 'polypeptide(L)'
;MKYEIKPIGIIHTPYKTKEDCPIQGQEKPEGKGKIELFPKYVDGLYTLETFSHLIILYLFDRAGEVEMQRKPYVPRFDHRPDANNGWLEGKTFRPKPDGRE
;
A
#
# COMPACT_ATOMS: atom_id res chain seq x y z
N MET A 1 25.17 -5.76 -7.81
CA MET A 1 24.88 -4.51 -8.55
C MET A 1 24.03 -3.64 -7.63
N LYS A 2 24.38 -2.35 -7.45
CA LYS A 2 23.57 -1.42 -6.64
C LYS A 2 22.72 -0.58 -7.58
N TYR A 3 21.45 -0.42 -7.27
CA TYR A 3 20.53 0.44 -8.00
C TYR A 3 20.17 1.64 -7.12
N GLU A 4 20.20 2.83 -7.70
CA GLU A 4 19.81 4.07 -7.04
C GLU A 4 18.42 4.47 -7.55
N ILE A 5 17.48 4.70 -6.63
CA ILE A 5 16.13 5.16 -6.96
C ILE A 5 16.09 6.67 -6.73
N LYS A 6 15.82 7.43 -7.80
CA LYS A 6 15.68 8.89 -7.74
C LYS A 6 14.20 9.25 -7.78
N PRO A 7 13.66 9.97 -6.77
CA PRO A 7 12.27 10.38 -6.79
C PRO A 7 11.99 11.34 -7.96
N ILE A 8 10.79 11.20 -8.55
CA ILE A 8 10.34 12.06 -9.67
C ILE A 8 9.30 13.11 -9.24
N GLY A 9 8.88 13.06 -7.98
CA GLY A 9 7.82 13.90 -7.46
C GLY A 9 7.46 13.57 -6.01
N ILE A 10 6.35 14.13 -5.55
CA ILE A 10 5.82 14.04 -4.20
C ILE A 10 4.34 13.65 -4.27
N ILE A 11 3.90 12.78 -3.35
CA ILE A 11 2.49 12.43 -3.18
C ILE A 11 1.95 13.18 -1.96
N HIS A 12 0.89 13.96 -2.18
CA HIS A 12 0.14 14.65 -1.14
C HIS A 12 -1.15 13.88 -0.85
N THR A 13 -1.35 13.50 0.41
CA THR A 13 -2.56 12.79 0.85
C THR A 13 -3.15 13.48 2.09
N PRO A 14 -4.45 13.24 2.40
CA PRO A 14 -5.03 13.68 3.66
C PRO A 14 -4.47 12.91 4.87
N TYR A 15 -3.80 11.77 4.68
CA TYR A 15 -3.30 10.92 5.74
C TYR A 15 -1.94 11.43 6.24
N LYS A 16 -1.85 11.76 7.52
CA LYS A 16 -0.62 12.31 8.14
C LYS A 16 0.17 11.23 8.87
N THR A 17 -0.54 10.26 9.43
CA THR A 17 0.02 9.13 10.17
C THR A 17 -0.29 7.81 9.47
N LYS A 18 0.35 6.73 9.93
CA LYS A 18 0.12 5.38 9.41
C LYS A 18 -1.26 4.89 9.80
N GLU A 19 -1.72 5.26 10.99
CA GLU A 19 -2.99 4.88 11.59
C GLU A 19 -4.18 5.53 10.86
N ASP A 20 -4.00 6.73 10.30
CA ASP A 20 -5.02 7.41 9.50
C ASP A 20 -5.20 6.79 8.10
N CYS A 21 -4.12 6.20 7.58
CA CYS A 21 -4.03 5.66 6.22
C CYS A 21 -4.87 4.37 6.12
N PRO A 22 -5.74 4.23 5.11
CA PRO A 22 -6.54 3.03 4.95
C PRO A 22 -5.66 1.82 4.61
N ILE A 23 -6.12 0.62 4.97
CA ILE A 23 -5.42 -0.62 4.61
C ILE A 23 -5.47 -0.80 3.08
N GLN A 24 -6.59 -0.44 2.47
CA GLN A 24 -6.77 -0.39 1.02
C GLN A 24 -7.40 0.94 0.64
N GLY A 25 -6.90 1.61 -0.40
CA GLY A 25 -7.45 2.89 -0.86
C GLY A 25 -8.96 2.84 -1.17
N GLN A 26 -9.47 1.67 -1.58
CA GLN A 26 -10.90 1.46 -1.82
C GLN A 26 -11.78 1.56 -0.56
N GLU A 27 -11.22 1.38 0.64
CA GLU A 27 -11.97 1.51 1.90
C GLU A 27 -12.29 2.97 2.25
N LYS A 28 -11.56 3.94 1.67
CA LYS A 28 -11.76 5.38 1.86
C LYS A 28 -11.74 6.12 0.51
N PRO A 29 -12.77 5.94 -0.34
CA PRO A 29 -12.82 6.55 -1.68
C PRO A 29 -12.82 8.09 -1.67
N GLU A 30 -13.20 8.72 -0.55
CA GLU A 30 -13.14 10.15 -0.32
C GLU A 30 -11.71 10.69 -0.12
N GLY A 31 -10.74 9.81 0.11
CA GLY A 31 -9.32 10.11 0.34
C GLY A 31 -8.56 10.59 -0.89
N LYS A 32 -9.02 11.68 -1.52
CA LYS A 32 -8.39 12.24 -2.73
C LYS A 32 -6.97 12.73 -2.44
N GLY A 33 -6.01 12.22 -3.21
CA GLY A 33 -4.62 12.66 -3.19
C GLY A 33 -4.24 13.49 -4.42
N LYS A 34 -3.07 14.12 -4.37
CA LYS A 34 -2.44 14.83 -5.48
C LYS A 34 -1.01 14.35 -5.66
N ILE A 35 -0.62 14.07 -6.90
CA ILE A 35 0.77 13.77 -7.26
C ILE A 35 1.36 15.02 -7.90
N GLU A 36 2.53 15.44 -7.42
CA GLU A 36 3.25 16.60 -7.92
C GLU A 36 4.60 16.14 -8.48
N LEU A 37 4.83 16.32 -9.78
CA LEU A 37 6.10 15.99 -10.41
C LEU A 37 7.09 17.15 -10.31
N PHE A 38 8.38 16.82 -10.23
CA PHE A 38 9.43 17.83 -10.36
C PHE A 38 9.48 18.37 -11.80
N PRO A 39 9.84 19.65 -12.01
CA PRO A 39 9.77 20.31 -13.33
C PRO A 39 10.47 19.54 -14.47
N LYS A 40 11.61 18.90 -14.19
CA LYS A 40 12.38 18.12 -15.17
C LYS A 40 11.67 16.88 -15.72
N TYR A 41 10.55 16.47 -15.12
CA TYR A 41 9.81 15.26 -15.50
C TYR A 41 8.43 15.56 -16.10
N VAL A 42 8.06 16.83 -16.27
CA VAL A 42 6.73 17.24 -16.73
C VAL A 42 6.41 16.69 -18.12
N ASP A 43 7.38 16.62 -19.03
CA ASP A 43 7.18 16.07 -20.37
C ASP A 43 6.77 14.59 -20.36
N GLY A 44 7.08 13.86 -19.29
CA GLY A 44 6.65 12.48 -19.08
C GLY A 44 5.14 12.32 -18.86
N LEU A 45 4.39 13.43 -18.70
CA LEU A 45 2.94 13.44 -18.57
C LEU A 45 2.23 13.52 -19.92
N TYR A 46 2.95 13.57 -21.04
CA TYR A 46 2.34 13.59 -22.36
C TYR A 46 1.35 12.42 -22.53
N THR A 47 0.11 12.75 -22.91
CA THR A 47 -1.05 11.86 -23.07
C THR A 47 -1.58 11.18 -21.80
N LEU A 48 -1.09 11.54 -20.61
CA LEU A 48 -1.56 10.95 -19.35
C LEU A 48 -3.08 11.10 -19.17
N GLU A 49 -3.65 12.20 -19.67
CA GLU A 49 -5.09 12.50 -19.64
C GLU A 49 -5.96 11.50 -20.43
N THR A 50 -5.35 10.71 -21.31
CA THR A 50 -6.05 9.67 -22.09
C THR A 50 -6.31 8.39 -21.28
N PHE A 51 -5.69 8.25 -20.11
CA PHE A 51 -5.84 7.09 -19.24
C PHE A 51 -6.83 7.36 -18.11
N SER A 52 -7.64 6.36 -17.78
CA SER A 52 -8.59 6.43 -16.65
C SER A 52 -7.97 6.02 -15.31
N HIS A 53 -6.89 5.24 -15.33
CA HIS A 53 -6.25 4.66 -14.14
C HIS A 53 -4.73 4.66 -14.30
N LEU A 54 -4.03 4.82 -13.17
CA LEU A 54 -2.56 4.84 -13.11
C LEU A 54 -2.07 3.85 -12.05
N ILE A 55 -0.92 3.22 -12.32
CA ILE A 55 -0.15 2.52 -11.29
C ILE A 55 0.88 3.49 -10.74
N ILE A 56 0.83 3.74 -9.44
CA ILE A 56 1.74 4.66 -8.76
C ILE A 56 2.74 3.84 -7.95
N LEU A 57 4.02 3.93 -8.32
CA LEU A 57 5.11 3.37 -7.55
C LEU A 57 5.70 4.47 -6.67
N TYR A 58 5.75 4.23 -5.37
CA TYR A 58 6.26 5.19 -4.40
C TYR A 58 7.02 4.48 -3.29
N LEU A 59 7.91 5.25 -2.64
CA LEU A 59 8.70 4.77 -1.53
C LEU A 59 7.90 4.94 -0.23
N PHE A 60 7.85 3.89 0.58
CA PHE A 60 7.44 4.01 1.97
C PHE A 60 8.60 4.60 2.78
N ASP A 61 8.75 5.93 2.70
CA ASP A 61 9.84 6.72 3.31
C ASP A 61 9.94 6.57 4.84
N ARG A 62 8.84 6.21 5.50
CA ARG A 62 8.74 5.94 6.94
C ARG A 62 8.59 4.46 7.28
N ALA A 63 8.86 3.56 6.34
CA ALA A 63 8.91 2.14 6.66
C ALA A 63 10.03 1.89 7.69
N GLY A 64 9.77 0.99 8.65
CA GLY A 64 10.78 0.54 9.60
C GLY A 64 11.82 -0.38 8.94
N GLU A 65 12.55 -1.11 9.77
CA GLU A 65 13.53 -2.08 9.30
C GLU A 65 12.89 -3.14 8.38
N VAL A 66 13.67 -3.59 7.40
CA VAL A 66 13.25 -4.65 6.49
C VAL A 66 13.27 -5.98 7.23
N GLU A 67 12.10 -6.52 7.52
CA GLU A 67 11.94 -7.87 8.03
C GLU A 67 11.73 -8.84 6.85
N MET A 68 12.64 -9.80 6.70
CA MET A 68 12.54 -10.85 5.66
C MET A 68 11.33 -11.78 5.87
N GLN A 69 10.78 -11.78 7.08
CA GLN A 69 9.59 -12.52 7.46
C GLN A 69 8.73 -11.68 8.38
N ARG A 70 7.50 -11.40 7.95
CA ARG A 70 6.49 -10.70 8.73
C ARG A 70 5.39 -11.70 9.09
N LYS A 71 4.90 -11.70 10.33
CA LYS A 71 3.80 -12.59 10.75
C LYS A 71 2.62 -12.40 9.77
N PRO A 72 2.19 -13.44 9.04
CA PRO A 72 0.96 -13.34 8.27
C PRO A 72 -0.19 -13.14 9.25
N TYR A 73 -1.25 -12.47 8.80
CA TYR A 73 -2.46 -12.27 9.61
C TYR A 73 -3.28 -13.56 9.79
N VAL A 74 -2.64 -14.74 9.76
CA VAL A 74 -3.25 -16.06 9.87
C VAL A 74 -2.26 -17.04 10.53
N PRO A 75 -2.32 -17.25 11.85
CA PRO A 75 -1.35 -18.08 12.59
C PRO A 75 -1.29 -19.53 12.16
N ARG A 76 -2.37 -20.06 11.59
CA ARG A 76 -2.42 -21.43 11.05
C ARG A 76 -1.32 -21.70 10.01
N PHE A 77 -0.80 -20.65 9.37
CA PHE A 77 0.28 -20.73 8.38
C PHE A 77 1.57 -20.04 8.84
N ASP A 78 1.68 -19.73 10.13
CA ASP A 78 2.88 -19.11 10.70
C ASP A 78 3.86 -20.19 11.18
N HIS A 79 5.17 -19.93 11.00
CA HIS A 79 6.22 -20.83 11.48
C HIS A 79 6.58 -20.56 12.95
N ARG A 80 6.16 -19.42 13.50
CA ARG A 80 6.42 -19.07 14.90
C ARG A 80 5.44 -19.79 15.82
N PRO A 81 5.91 -20.68 16.72
CA PRO A 81 5.02 -21.49 17.55
C PRO A 81 4.21 -20.68 18.58
N ASP A 82 4.62 -19.45 18.86
CA ASP A 82 3.96 -18.50 19.77
C ASP A 82 3.13 -17.43 19.03
N ALA A 83 2.85 -17.62 17.73
CA ALA A 83 1.99 -16.71 16.99
C ALA A 83 0.53 -16.77 17.49
N ASN A 84 -0.02 -15.62 17.89
CA ASN A 84 -1.43 -15.47 18.25
C ASN A 84 -2.28 -15.03 17.05
N ASN A 85 -3.61 -15.22 17.12
CA ASN A 85 -4.56 -14.87 16.05
C ASN A 85 -4.71 -13.37 15.78
N GLY A 86 -4.01 -12.52 16.54
CA GLY A 86 -4.10 -11.08 16.41
C GLY A 86 -5.57 -10.62 16.44
N TRP A 87 -5.97 -9.78 15.49
CA TRP A 87 -7.36 -9.29 15.38
C TRP A 87 -8.37 -10.31 14.85
N LEU A 88 -7.92 -11.48 14.38
CA LEU A 88 -8.82 -12.59 14.01
C LEU A 88 -9.25 -13.41 15.23
N GLU A 89 -8.64 -13.17 16.39
CA GLU A 89 -9.02 -13.85 17.63
C GLU A 89 -10.51 -13.58 17.95
N GLY A 90 -11.27 -14.67 18.09
CA GLY A 90 -12.72 -14.60 18.33
C GLY A 90 -13.59 -14.16 17.13
N LYS A 91 -13.03 -14.00 15.92
CA LYS A 91 -13.80 -13.67 14.71
C LYS A 91 -14.30 -14.93 14.01
N THR A 92 -15.56 -14.92 13.59
CA THR A 92 -16.10 -15.93 12.67
C THR A 92 -15.58 -15.67 11.26
N PHE A 93 -15.03 -16.72 10.63
CA PHE A 93 -14.61 -16.63 9.23
C PHE A 93 -15.82 -16.37 8.34
N ARG A 94 -15.77 -15.29 7.56
CA ARG A 94 -16.77 -15.04 6.51
C ARG A 94 -16.58 -16.10 5.42
N PRO A 95 -17.64 -16.79 4.97
CA PRO A 95 -17.54 -17.68 3.82
C PRO A 95 -17.09 -16.89 2.59
N LYS A 96 -16.21 -17.49 1.80
CA LYS A 96 -15.72 -16.91 0.54
C LYS A 96 -16.93 -16.69 -0.38
N PRO A 97 -17.12 -15.49 -0.96
CA PRO A 97 -18.19 -15.26 -1.93
C PRO A 97 -18.04 -16.18 -3.14
N ASP A 98 -19.16 -16.66 -3.66
CA ASP A 98 -19.19 -17.49 -4.86
C ASP A 98 -18.51 -16.77 -6.04
N GLY A 99 -17.75 -17.53 -6.84
CA GLY A 99 -17.13 -17.04 -8.07
C GLY A 99 -15.80 -16.27 -7.89
N ARG A 100 -15.18 -16.32 -6.71
CA ARG A 100 -13.75 -15.95 -6.55
C ARG A 100 -12.92 -17.21 -6.36
N GLU A 101 -11.85 -17.40 -7.11
CA GLU A 101 -10.77 -18.36 -6.80
C GLU A 101 -9.89 -17.88 -5.65
#